data_AF-A0A8M9Q9C6-F1
#
_entry.id   AF-A0A8M9Q9C6-F1
#
_cell.length_a   1.000
_cell.length_b   1.000
_cell.length_c   1.000
_cell.angle_alpha   90.00
_cell.angle_beta   90.00
_cell.angle_gamma   90.00
#
_symmetry.space_group_name_H-M   'P 1'
#
loop_
_entity.id
_entity.type
_entity.pdbx_description
1 polymer ?
#
loop_
_entity_poly.entity_id
_entity_poly.type
_entity_poly.pdbx_seq_one_letter_code
_entity_poly.pdbx_strand_id
1 'polypeptide(L)'
;MFIPYDSAKLCITQITNDMIAMKSRHQEMIQELEENFLTASRVNQDKTAHKMKTFYQNKLSTLKRVLDIYQEKVARKNAFWEEKVRTLEDLNERLQMQHTMLQERNQNDLASWDKEKNKMMELFSSRLDLLHNHQASTLQELHLARAEMGKVQEMLEILQEKNESENASEEQMRTESNGPLDGAQARLEILKDNLQKREREISMLMEGQERVADPVEQSAYAQLLSTVIQQAHQVYAELTEAKQQFDQMAEDNKKILAEIKESLDQTVVESNQKNHEDQETEPQINDGSQASLLNHEVRQLALECIRSGAKPTVIETDANEAWTAEMDEAVKKFEEEFRKNGFLSSDKSVGQQLLLLQAELKQIKDENKKIIENYTAERTLRKKYYNMVEDMKGKVYHILTL
;
A
#
# COMPACT_ATOMS: atom_id res chain seq x y z
N MET A 1 73.56 -104.11 -63.91
CA MET A 1 73.76 -104.02 -62.45
C MET A 1 72.72 -104.93 -61.82
N PHE A 2 73.11 -106.11 -61.33
CA PHE A 2 72.19 -107.05 -60.71
C PHE A 2 72.08 -106.67 -59.23
N ILE A 3 70.92 -106.17 -58.81
CA ILE A 3 70.67 -105.85 -57.41
C ILE A 3 70.25 -107.17 -56.74
N PRO A 4 70.99 -107.68 -55.74
CA PRO A 4 70.57 -108.85 -54.98
C PRO A 4 69.16 -108.64 -54.43
N TYR A 5 68.30 -109.66 -54.53
CA TYR A 5 66.90 -109.59 -54.09
C TYR A 5 66.76 -109.06 -52.65
N ASP A 6 67.68 -109.46 -51.76
CA ASP A 6 67.70 -109.00 -50.37
C ASP A 6 67.98 -107.50 -50.25
N SER A 7 68.86 -106.94 -51.10
CA SER A 7 69.11 -105.50 -51.16
C SER A 7 67.89 -104.74 -51.67
N ALA A 8 67.21 -105.25 -52.71
CA ALA A 8 65.98 -104.64 -53.22
C ALA A 8 64.85 -104.68 -52.17
N LYS A 9 64.69 -105.81 -51.47
CA LYS A 9 63.72 -105.97 -50.38
C LYS A 9 64.00 -105.00 -49.22
N LEU A 10 65.27 -104.83 -48.84
CA LEU A 10 65.66 -103.86 -47.80
C LEU A 10 65.34 -102.43 -48.23
N CYS A 11 65.68 -102.02 -49.46
CA CYS A 11 65.36 -100.70 -49.99
C CYS A 11 63.84 -100.45 -50.03
N ILE A 12 63.04 -101.41 -50.49
CA ILE A 12 61.58 -101.30 -50.51
C ILE A 12 61.03 -101.18 -49.08
N THR A 13 61.54 -101.97 -48.13
CA THR A 13 61.12 -101.91 -46.73
C THR A 13 61.46 -100.55 -46.11
N GLN A 14 62.66 -100.03 -46.38
CA GLN A 14 63.08 -98.71 -45.94
C GLN A 14 62.18 -97.60 -46.51
N ILE A 15 61.93 -97.60 -47.82
CA ILE A 15 61.01 -96.66 -48.47
C ILE A 15 59.61 -96.75 -47.87
N THR A 16 59.13 -97.97 -47.59
CA THR A 16 57.82 -98.19 -46.97
C THR A 16 57.77 -97.62 -45.56
N ASN A 17 58.80 -97.86 -44.74
CA ASN A 17 58.91 -97.30 -43.40
C ASN A 17 59.01 -95.77 -43.42
N ASP A 18 59.80 -95.20 -44.33
CA ASP A 18 59.93 -93.75 -44.50
C ASP A 18 58.61 -93.13 -44.96
N MET A 19 57.88 -93.79 -45.86
CA MET A 19 56.56 -93.35 -46.31
C MET A 19 55.52 -93.41 -45.18
N ILE A 20 55.54 -94.45 -44.34
CA ILE A 20 54.68 -94.55 -43.14
C ILE A 20 55.03 -93.43 -42.14
N ALA A 21 56.32 -93.22 -41.86
CA ALA A 21 56.77 -92.17 -40.95
C ALA A 21 56.44 -90.77 -41.47
N MET A 22 56.57 -90.54 -42.78
CA MET A 22 56.18 -89.29 -43.43
C MET A 22 54.66 -89.07 -43.37
N LYS A 23 53.86 -90.12 -43.60
CA LYS A 23 52.41 -90.07 -43.46
C LYS A 23 51.98 -89.73 -42.03
N SER A 24 52.62 -90.35 -41.02
CA SER A 24 52.36 -90.03 -39.60
C SER A 24 52.67 -88.57 -39.29
N ARG A 25 53.86 -88.09 -39.68
CA ARG A 25 54.26 -86.68 -39.50
C ARG A 25 53.33 -85.71 -40.21
N HIS A 26 52.86 -86.04 -41.40
CA HIS A 26 51.91 -85.21 -42.13
C HIS A 26 50.55 -85.18 -41.45
N GLN A 27 50.09 -86.31 -40.91
CA GLN A 27 48.84 -86.39 -40.16
C GLN A 27 48.91 -85.59 -38.86
N GLU A 28 50.02 -85.67 -38.11
CA GLU A 28 50.28 -84.84 -36.93
C GLU A 28 50.27 -83.35 -37.29
N MET A 29 50.97 -82.97 -38.37
CA MET A 29 50.99 -81.57 -38.85
C MET A 29 49.59 -81.07 -39.24
N ILE A 30 48.77 -81.91 -39.90
CA ILE A 30 47.38 -81.56 -40.23
C ILE A 30 46.56 -81.36 -38.95
N GLN A 31 46.69 -82.25 -37.97
CA GLN A 31 45.99 -82.15 -36.69
C GLN A 31 46.39 -80.86 -35.94
N GLU A 32 47.69 -80.55 -35.88
CA GLU A 32 48.19 -79.29 -35.30
C GLU A 32 47.63 -78.06 -36.04
N LEU A 33 47.55 -78.09 -37.37
CA LEU A 33 46.95 -77.01 -38.18
C LEU A 33 45.45 -76.84 -37.88
N GLU A 34 44.69 -77.93 -37.76
CA GLU A 34 43.27 -77.90 -37.41
C GLU A 34 43.05 -77.36 -35.99
N GLU A 35 43.83 -77.81 -35.01
CA GLU A 35 43.78 -77.31 -33.63
C GLU A 35 44.17 -75.83 -33.54
N ASN A 36 45.20 -75.41 -34.28
CA ASN A 36 45.63 -74.02 -34.37
C ASN A 36 44.54 -73.15 -35.01
N PHE A 37 43.89 -73.62 -36.08
CA PHE A 37 42.80 -72.90 -36.73
C PHE A 37 41.58 -72.75 -35.81
N LEU A 38 41.17 -73.83 -35.11
CA LEU A 38 40.09 -73.79 -34.15
C LEU A 38 40.39 -72.84 -32.98
N THR A 39 41.60 -72.89 -32.45
CA THR A 39 42.05 -72.01 -31.36
C THR A 39 42.10 -70.55 -31.82
N ALA A 40 42.66 -70.27 -33.00
CA ALA A 40 42.71 -68.93 -33.56
C ALA A 40 41.30 -68.36 -33.84
N SER A 41 40.40 -69.19 -34.37
CA SER A 41 39.00 -68.83 -34.59
C SER A 41 38.29 -68.46 -33.30
N ARG A 42 38.43 -69.30 -32.25
CA ARG A 42 37.85 -69.05 -30.92
C ARG A 42 38.39 -67.77 -30.29
N VAL A 43 39.71 -67.58 -30.30
CA VAL A 43 40.34 -66.36 -29.77
C VAL A 43 39.88 -65.10 -30.53
N ASN A 44 39.73 -65.18 -31.86
CA ASN A 44 39.23 -64.06 -32.65
C ASN A 44 37.75 -63.74 -32.36
N GLN A 45 36.92 -64.76 -32.19
CA GLN A 45 35.51 -64.61 -31.77
C GLN A 45 35.43 -63.97 -30.38
N ASP A 46 36.18 -64.47 -29.40
CA ASP A 46 36.22 -63.93 -28.03
C ASP A 46 36.71 -62.47 -28.00
N LYS A 47 37.74 -62.14 -28.79
CA LYS A 47 38.25 -60.77 -28.94
C LYS A 47 37.18 -59.84 -29.53
N THR A 48 36.42 -60.31 -30.51
CA THR A 48 35.33 -59.54 -31.14
C THR A 48 34.17 -59.33 -30.16
N ALA A 49 33.75 -60.39 -29.46
CA ALA A 49 32.71 -60.33 -28.43
C ALA A 49 33.11 -59.40 -27.28
N HIS A 50 34.35 -59.46 -26.82
CA HIS A 50 34.87 -58.59 -25.78
C HIS A 50 34.87 -57.11 -26.20
N LYS A 51 35.33 -56.80 -27.43
CA LYS A 51 35.27 -55.44 -27.99
C LYS A 51 33.84 -54.91 -28.04
N MET A 52 32.89 -55.71 -28.51
CA MET A 52 31.46 -55.34 -28.55
C MET A 52 30.92 -55.10 -27.14
N LYS A 53 31.20 -56.00 -26.18
CA LYS A 53 30.76 -55.87 -24.78
C LYS A 53 31.29 -54.57 -24.16
N THR A 54 32.57 -54.27 -24.31
CA THR A 54 33.19 -53.04 -23.78
C THR A 54 32.61 -51.78 -24.44
N PHE A 55 32.38 -51.81 -25.76
CA PHE A 55 31.73 -50.71 -26.47
C PHE A 55 30.32 -50.40 -25.94
N TYR A 56 29.47 -51.43 -25.80
CA TYR A 56 28.12 -51.25 -25.28
C TYR A 56 28.11 -50.88 -23.79
N GLN A 57 29.01 -51.43 -23.00
CA GLN A 57 29.16 -51.07 -21.58
C GLN A 57 29.55 -49.60 -21.41
N ASN A 58 30.48 -49.08 -22.23
CA ASN A 58 30.87 -47.67 -22.23
C ASN A 58 29.73 -46.75 -22.70
N LYS A 59 28.97 -47.18 -23.71
CA LYS A 59 27.78 -46.43 -24.17
C LYS A 59 26.71 -46.37 -23.07
N LEU A 60 26.46 -47.48 -22.38
CA LEU A 60 25.51 -47.56 -21.27
C LEU A 60 25.96 -46.71 -20.07
N SER A 61 27.24 -46.74 -19.71
CA SER A 61 27.77 -45.91 -18.60
C SER A 61 27.69 -44.42 -18.91
N THR A 62 27.90 -44.03 -20.18
CA THR A 62 27.73 -42.65 -20.64
C THR A 62 26.27 -42.22 -20.55
N LEU A 63 25.32 -43.05 -21.02
CA LEU A 63 23.89 -42.77 -20.93
C LEU A 63 23.41 -42.65 -19.48
N LYS A 64 23.88 -43.52 -18.57
CA LYS A 64 23.59 -43.42 -17.14
C LYS A 64 24.04 -42.09 -16.56
N ARG A 65 25.29 -41.67 -16.83
CA ARG A 65 25.80 -40.37 -16.38
C ARG A 65 24.96 -39.20 -16.88
N VAL A 66 24.53 -39.23 -18.15
CA VAL A 66 23.65 -38.20 -18.72
C VAL A 66 22.29 -38.18 -18.02
N LEU A 67 21.73 -39.35 -17.72
CA LEU A 67 20.46 -39.46 -16.99
C LEU A 67 20.59 -38.91 -15.56
N ASP A 68 21.68 -39.22 -14.85
CA ASP A 68 21.93 -38.74 -13.49
C ASP A 68 22.03 -37.20 -13.46
N ILE A 69 22.76 -36.60 -14.41
CA ILE A 69 22.87 -35.14 -14.56
C ILE A 69 21.49 -34.52 -14.84
N TYR A 70 20.68 -35.15 -15.70
CA TYR A 70 19.34 -34.66 -16.01
C TYR A 70 18.42 -34.74 -14.78
N GLN A 71 18.45 -35.85 -14.03
CA GLN A 71 17.68 -36.01 -12.80
C GLN A 71 18.08 -34.98 -11.75
N GLU A 72 19.37 -34.74 -11.56
CA GLU A 72 19.86 -33.69 -10.65
C GLU A 72 19.39 -32.30 -11.07
N LYS A 73 19.44 -31.98 -12.37
CA LYS A 73 18.94 -30.70 -12.90
C LYS A 73 17.44 -30.53 -12.65
N VAL A 74 16.64 -31.58 -12.82
CA VAL A 74 15.20 -31.58 -12.52
C VAL A 74 14.97 -31.39 -11.02
N ALA A 75 15.70 -32.11 -10.16
CA ALA A 75 15.58 -31.99 -8.71
C ALA A 75 15.91 -30.58 -8.21
N ARG A 76 16.98 -29.96 -8.71
CA ARG A 76 17.35 -28.57 -8.38
C ARG A 76 16.27 -27.57 -8.83
N LYS A 77 15.71 -27.75 -10.03
CA LYS A 77 14.63 -26.91 -10.54
C LYS A 77 13.35 -27.07 -9.71
N ASN A 78 13.01 -28.30 -9.31
CA ASN A 78 11.85 -28.57 -8.46
C ASN A 78 12.02 -27.91 -7.08
N ALA A 79 13.18 -28.09 -6.43
CA ALA A 79 13.46 -27.45 -5.15
C ALA A 79 13.37 -25.91 -5.22
N PHE A 80 13.86 -25.30 -6.31
CA PHE A 80 13.72 -23.87 -6.54
C PHE A 80 12.25 -23.42 -6.64
N TRP A 81 11.41 -24.17 -7.38
CA TRP A 81 9.98 -23.84 -7.49
C TRP A 81 9.21 -24.09 -6.20
N GLU A 82 9.54 -25.15 -5.46
CA GLU A 82 8.95 -25.43 -4.14
C GLU A 82 9.25 -24.31 -3.14
N GLU A 83 10.49 -23.83 -3.10
CA GLU A 83 10.86 -22.67 -2.27
C GLU A 83 10.13 -21.40 -2.73
N LYS A 84 10.03 -21.17 -4.05
CA LYS A 84 9.30 -20.00 -4.56
C LYS A 84 7.80 -20.05 -4.22
N VAL A 85 7.17 -21.22 -4.29
CA VAL A 85 5.78 -21.43 -3.86
C VAL A 85 5.63 -21.16 -2.38
N ARG A 86 6.50 -21.72 -1.53
CA ARG A 86 6.49 -21.48 -0.07
C ARG A 86 6.59 -19.98 0.27
N THR A 87 7.52 -19.25 -0.36
CA THR A 87 7.65 -17.80 -0.11
C THR A 87 6.41 -17.00 -0.51
N LEU A 88 5.68 -17.44 -1.55
CA LEU A 88 4.45 -16.80 -2.00
C LEU A 88 3.27 -17.15 -1.07
N GLU A 89 3.20 -18.39 -0.58
CA GLU A 89 2.22 -18.81 0.42
C GLU A 89 2.39 -18.01 1.71
N ASP A 90 3.63 -17.91 2.24
CA ASP A 90 3.94 -17.11 3.44
C ASP A 90 3.57 -15.63 3.26
N LEU A 91 3.87 -15.06 2.09
CA LEU A 91 3.51 -13.66 1.78
C LEU A 91 1.99 -13.48 1.71
N ASN A 92 1.29 -14.41 1.07
CA ASN A 92 -0.16 -14.36 0.96
C ASN A 92 -0.84 -14.50 2.33
N GLU A 93 -0.35 -15.38 3.21
CA GLU A 93 -0.84 -15.50 4.58
C GLU A 93 -0.63 -14.20 5.38
N ARG A 94 0.55 -13.57 5.30
CA ARG A 94 0.81 -12.27 5.94
C ARG A 94 -0.14 -11.18 5.44
N LEU A 95 -0.36 -11.10 4.12
CA LEU A 95 -1.27 -10.12 3.53
C LEU A 95 -2.73 -10.36 3.94
N GLN A 96 -3.15 -11.62 4.05
CA GLN A 96 -4.48 -11.96 4.55
C GLN A 96 -4.65 -11.57 6.03
N MET A 97 -3.65 -11.82 6.87
CA MET A 97 -3.67 -11.37 8.27
C MET A 97 -3.76 -9.85 8.37
N GLN A 98 -2.95 -9.11 7.60
CA GLN A 98 -3.00 -7.64 7.56
C GLN A 98 -4.37 -7.11 7.10
N HIS A 99 -4.96 -7.73 6.06
CA HIS A 99 -6.29 -7.36 5.59
C HIS A 99 -7.34 -7.53 6.69
N THR A 100 -7.33 -8.64 7.41
CA THR A 100 -8.25 -8.89 8.53
C THR A 100 -8.06 -7.87 9.65
N MET A 101 -6.81 -7.60 10.05
CA MET A 101 -6.52 -6.58 11.08
C MET A 101 -6.99 -5.18 10.68
N LEU A 102 -6.80 -4.78 9.43
CA LEU A 102 -7.27 -3.48 8.92
C LEU A 102 -8.80 -3.41 8.87
N GLN A 103 -9.47 -4.52 8.53
CA GLN A 103 -10.92 -4.59 8.52
C GLN A 103 -11.49 -4.49 9.94
N GLU A 104 -10.90 -5.17 10.92
CA GLU A 104 -11.28 -5.04 12.34
C GLU A 104 -11.06 -3.63 12.86
N ARG A 105 -9.92 -3.01 12.55
CA ARG A 105 -9.63 -1.63 12.93
C ARG A 105 -10.65 -0.66 12.33
N ASN A 106 -10.97 -0.79 11.04
CA ASN A 106 -11.96 0.05 10.38
C ASN A 106 -13.36 -0.11 11.01
N GLN A 107 -13.76 -1.33 11.36
CA GLN A 107 -15.02 -1.56 12.08
C GLN A 107 -15.04 -0.88 13.45
N ASN A 108 -13.93 -0.95 14.19
CA ASN A 108 -13.80 -0.28 15.49
C ASN A 108 -13.84 1.26 15.32
N ASP A 109 -13.13 1.80 14.34
CA ASP A 109 -13.11 3.24 14.05
C ASP A 109 -14.51 3.73 13.63
N LEU A 110 -15.22 2.97 12.79
CA LEU A 110 -16.61 3.28 12.41
C LEU A 110 -17.54 3.28 13.63
N ALA A 111 -17.38 2.32 14.55
CA ALA A 111 -18.17 2.27 15.78
C ALA A 111 -17.85 3.43 16.74
N SER A 112 -16.58 3.86 16.83
CA SER A 112 -16.22 5.05 17.62
C SER A 112 -16.78 6.33 17.00
N TRP A 113 -16.71 6.46 15.66
CA TRP A 113 -17.27 7.61 14.95
C TRP A 113 -18.78 7.70 15.11
N ASP A 114 -19.51 6.58 15.03
CA ASP A 114 -20.94 6.57 15.24
C ASP A 114 -21.30 6.95 16.69
N LYS A 115 -20.53 6.48 17.68
CA LYS A 115 -20.70 6.87 19.09
C LYS A 115 -20.47 8.36 19.29
N GLU A 116 -19.42 8.93 18.70
CA GLU A 116 -19.10 10.35 18.80
C GLU A 116 -20.15 11.21 18.10
N LYS A 117 -20.58 10.82 16.90
CA LYS A 117 -21.69 11.44 16.19
C LYS A 117 -22.96 11.44 17.04
N ASN A 118 -23.33 10.32 17.66
CA ASN A 118 -24.51 10.22 18.52
C ASN A 118 -24.39 11.15 19.73
N LYS A 119 -23.21 11.20 20.37
CA LYS A 119 -22.94 12.14 21.48
C LYS A 119 -23.07 13.60 21.04
N MET A 120 -22.56 13.96 19.87
CA MET A 120 -22.67 15.31 19.33
C MET A 120 -24.13 15.66 18.99
N MET A 121 -24.89 14.72 18.42
CA MET A 121 -26.32 14.88 18.15
C MET A 121 -27.14 15.05 19.44
N GLU A 122 -26.84 14.29 20.49
CA GLU A 122 -27.46 14.46 21.82
C GLU A 122 -27.15 15.84 22.43
N LEU A 123 -25.90 16.33 22.31
CA LEU A 123 -25.51 17.68 22.73
C LEU A 123 -26.27 18.76 21.94
N PHE A 124 -26.36 18.65 20.62
CA PHE A 124 -27.12 19.60 19.81
C PHE A 124 -28.62 19.54 20.12
N SER A 125 -29.20 18.35 20.28
CA SER A 125 -30.62 18.19 20.63
C SER A 125 -30.93 18.82 21.98
N SER A 126 -30.14 18.51 23.01
CA SER A 126 -30.35 19.08 24.35
C SER A 126 -30.20 20.61 24.37
N ARG A 127 -29.28 21.18 23.58
CA ARG A 127 -29.15 22.63 23.44
C ARG A 127 -30.32 23.27 22.70
N LEU A 128 -30.81 22.63 21.63
CA LEU A 128 -32.02 23.08 20.92
C LEU A 128 -33.24 23.05 21.84
N ASP A 129 -33.41 21.99 22.63
CA ASP A 129 -34.49 21.89 23.61
C ASP A 129 -34.39 23.00 24.66
N LEU A 130 -33.20 23.28 25.18
CA LEU A 130 -32.96 24.36 26.12
C LEU A 130 -33.29 25.74 25.51
N LEU A 131 -32.85 25.99 24.27
CA LEU A 131 -33.14 27.23 23.55
C LEU A 131 -34.65 27.39 23.30
N HIS A 132 -35.34 26.33 22.90
CA HIS A 132 -36.80 26.35 22.72
C HIS A 132 -37.53 26.62 24.03
N ASN A 133 -37.11 26.01 25.14
CA ASN A 133 -37.66 26.28 26.47
C ASN A 133 -37.45 27.75 26.88
N HIS A 134 -36.25 28.30 26.65
CA HIS A 134 -35.99 29.72 26.89
C HIS A 134 -36.86 30.62 26.02
N GLN A 135 -36.97 30.36 24.72
CA GLN A 135 -37.81 31.13 23.81
C GLN A 135 -39.28 31.11 24.23
N ALA A 136 -39.81 29.93 24.55
CA ALA A 136 -41.20 29.77 25.01
C ALA A 136 -41.44 30.57 26.30
N SER A 137 -40.50 30.53 27.24
CA SER A 137 -40.62 31.26 28.49
C SER A 137 -40.43 32.77 28.32
N THR A 138 -39.52 33.23 27.45
CA THR A 138 -39.38 34.66 27.09
C THR A 138 -40.65 35.19 26.41
N LEU A 139 -41.26 34.42 25.51
CA LEU A 139 -42.54 34.77 24.91
C LEU A 139 -43.64 34.90 25.97
N GLN A 140 -43.68 34.00 26.96
CA GLN A 140 -44.63 34.09 28.07
C GLN A 140 -44.42 35.37 28.90
N GLU A 141 -43.17 35.71 29.23
CA GLU A 141 -42.84 36.93 29.97
C GLU A 141 -43.21 38.20 29.18
N LEU A 142 -42.96 38.22 27.87
CA LEU A 142 -43.39 39.32 26.99
C LEU A 142 -44.91 39.47 26.93
N HIS A 143 -45.66 38.37 26.89
CA HIS A 143 -47.12 38.41 26.96
C HIS A 143 -47.62 38.99 28.28
N LEU A 144 -47.00 38.61 29.41
CA LEU A 144 -47.31 39.18 30.73
C LEU A 144 -46.98 40.67 30.78
N ALA A 145 -45.81 41.08 30.27
CA ALA A 145 -45.42 42.49 30.18
C ALA A 145 -46.41 43.29 29.33
N ARG A 146 -46.83 42.77 28.18
CA ARG A 146 -47.84 43.42 27.34
C ARG A 146 -49.19 43.55 28.06
N ALA A 147 -49.63 42.52 28.77
CA ALA A 147 -50.88 42.56 29.52
C ALA A 147 -50.84 43.58 30.68
N GLU A 148 -49.74 43.65 31.43
CA GLU A 148 -49.58 44.66 32.50
C GLU A 148 -49.47 46.07 31.92
N MET A 149 -48.78 46.25 30.79
CA MET A 149 -48.72 47.54 30.10
C MET A 149 -50.10 48.01 29.64
N GLY A 150 -50.94 47.09 29.13
CA GLY A 150 -52.34 47.35 28.81
C GLY A 150 -53.15 47.81 30.02
N LYS A 151 -52.99 47.13 31.18
CA LYS A 151 -53.63 47.58 32.44
C LYS A 151 -53.15 48.97 32.87
N VAL A 152 -51.85 49.27 32.74
CA VAL A 152 -51.31 50.59 33.05
C VAL A 152 -51.89 51.66 32.13
N GLN A 153 -52.04 51.36 30.85
CA GLN A 153 -52.68 52.26 29.90
C GLN A 153 -54.15 52.52 30.27
N GLU A 154 -54.93 51.47 30.58
CA GLU A 154 -56.31 51.62 31.05
C GLU A 154 -56.37 52.48 32.34
N MET A 155 -55.46 52.28 33.29
CA MET A 155 -55.39 53.09 34.51
C MET A 155 -55.04 54.55 34.23
N LEU A 156 -54.18 54.83 33.24
CA LEU A 156 -53.84 56.19 32.81
C LEU A 156 -55.02 56.87 32.09
N GLU A 157 -55.74 56.14 31.23
CA GLU A 157 -56.95 56.63 30.56
C GLU A 157 -58.03 57.00 31.59
N ILE A 158 -58.28 56.15 32.59
CA ILE A 158 -59.21 56.44 33.71
C ILE A 158 -58.80 57.69 34.50
N LEU A 159 -57.49 57.85 34.78
CA LEU A 159 -56.99 59.04 35.47
C LEU A 159 -57.12 60.30 34.62
N GLN A 160 -56.96 60.19 33.31
CA GLN A 160 -57.12 61.32 32.39
C GLN A 160 -58.60 61.71 32.26
N GLU A 161 -59.51 60.76 32.09
CA GLU A 161 -60.97 60.98 32.10
C GLU A 161 -61.43 61.62 33.42
N LYS A 162 -60.88 61.16 34.56
CA LYS A 162 -61.19 61.75 35.87
C LYS A 162 -60.73 63.20 35.97
N ASN A 163 -59.52 63.51 35.50
CA ASN A 163 -58.96 64.87 35.47
C ASN A 163 -59.69 65.80 34.48
N GLU A 164 -60.24 65.28 33.39
CA GLU A 164 -61.03 66.06 32.44
C GLU A 164 -62.46 66.35 32.96
N SER A 165 -63.01 65.50 33.85
CA SER A 165 -64.31 65.72 34.50
C SER A 165 -64.27 66.63 35.73
N GLU A 166 -63.11 66.74 36.42
CA GLU A 166 -62.96 67.51 37.68
C GLU A 166 -62.51 68.98 37.48
N ASN A 167 -62.43 69.50 36.25
CA ASN A 167 -62.03 70.89 35.97
C ASN A 167 -63.10 71.97 36.28
N ALA A 168 -64.06 71.70 37.17
CA ALA A 168 -65.13 72.65 37.52
C ALA A 168 -65.26 73.01 39.01
N SER A 169 -64.53 72.41 39.95
CA SER A 169 -64.62 72.83 41.37
C SER A 169 -63.40 72.43 42.19
N GLU A 170 -62.83 73.45 42.82
CA GLU A 170 -62.14 73.43 44.13
C GLU A 170 -60.80 72.69 44.26
N GLU A 171 -59.77 73.54 44.23
CA GLU A 171 -58.52 73.46 44.97
C GLU A 171 -58.71 72.91 46.40
N GLN A 172 -58.40 71.64 46.64
CA GLN A 172 -57.69 71.12 47.84
C GLN A 172 -57.72 69.59 47.85
N MET A 173 -56.56 68.99 48.18
CA MET A 173 -56.27 67.54 48.27
C MET A 173 -55.83 66.84 46.98
N ARG A 174 -54.72 67.32 46.39
CA ARG A 174 -53.92 66.58 45.40
C ARG A 174 -52.67 65.99 46.04
N THR A 175 -52.77 64.85 46.73
CA THR A 175 -51.54 64.15 47.17
C THR A 175 -51.59 62.63 47.37
N GLU A 176 -52.74 61.94 47.39
CA GLU A 176 -52.78 60.55 47.92
C GLU A 176 -53.32 59.43 47.01
N SER A 177 -53.46 59.64 45.69
CA SER A 177 -54.08 58.63 44.80
C SER A 177 -53.13 57.94 43.78
N ASN A 178 -51.82 57.89 44.03
CA ASN A 178 -50.87 57.19 43.13
C ASN A 178 -50.67 55.69 43.45
N GLY A 179 -51.29 55.16 44.51
CA GLY A 179 -51.12 53.77 44.93
C GLY A 179 -51.34 52.70 43.84
N PRO A 180 -52.36 52.80 42.97
CA PRO A 180 -52.58 51.82 41.91
C PRO A 180 -51.49 51.85 40.82
N LEU A 181 -51.01 53.04 40.48
CA LEU A 181 -49.95 53.24 39.49
C LEU A 181 -48.61 52.75 40.01
N ASP A 182 -48.27 53.04 41.27
CA ASP A 182 -47.02 52.61 41.89
C ASP A 182 -46.92 51.07 41.97
N GLY A 183 -48.03 50.41 42.31
CA GLY A 183 -48.09 48.94 42.31
C GLY A 183 -47.94 48.32 40.90
N ALA A 184 -48.42 48.99 39.86
CA ALA A 184 -48.25 48.52 38.49
C ALA A 184 -46.85 48.80 37.94
N GLN A 185 -46.27 49.93 38.30
CA GLN A 185 -44.87 50.28 38.02
C GLN A 185 -43.91 49.25 38.65
N ALA A 186 -44.16 48.84 39.90
CA ALA A 186 -43.38 47.78 40.55
C ALA A 186 -43.46 46.44 39.81
N ARG A 187 -44.64 46.04 39.31
CA ARG A 187 -44.80 44.81 38.51
C ARG A 187 -44.08 44.89 37.17
N LEU A 188 -44.11 46.04 36.50
CA LEU A 188 -43.38 46.26 35.24
C LEU A 188 -41.87 46.21 35.45
N GLU A 189 -41.35 46.76 36.55
CA GLU A 189 -39.91 46.70 36.83
C GLU A 189 -39.45 45.26 37.10
N ILE A 190 -40.26 44.47 37.83
CA ILE A 190 -39.99 43.03 38.02
C ILE A 190 -39.96 42.28 36.67
N LEU A 191 -40.90 42.58 35.77
CA LEU A 191 -40.94 41.95 34.44
C LEU A 191 -39.76 42.35 33.57
N LYS A 192 -39.32 43.61 33.66
CA LYS A 192 -38.13 44.10 32.98
C LYS A 192 -36.87 43.41 33.48
N ASP A 193 -36.70 43.26 34.79
CA ASP A 193 -35.58 42.55 35.40
C ASP A 193 -35.55 41.07 34.96
N ASN A 194 -36.72 40.42 34.90
CA ASN A 194 -36.85 39.05 34.40
C ASN A 194 -36.43 38.96 32.92
N LEU A 195 -36.92 39.85 32.05
CA LEU A 195 -36.55 39.87 30.63
C LEU A 195 -35.05 40.09 30.42
N GLN A 196 -34.44 41.02 31.16
CA GLN A 196 -32.99 41.23 31.11
C GLN A 196 -32.20 40.01 31.60
N LYS A 197 -32.70 39.30 32.60
CA LYS A 197 -32.09 38.05 33.06
C LYS A 197 -32.15 36.97 31.97
N ARG A 198 -33.27 36.85 31.28
CA ARG A 198 -33.44 35.89 30.17
C ARG A 198 -32.59 36.21 28.97
N GLU A 199 -32.45 37.49 28.64
CA GLU A 199 -31.51 37.95 27.61
C GLU A 199 -30.08 37.49 27.93
N ARG A 200 -29.62 37.67 29.18
CA ARG A 200 -28.29 37.20 29.62
C ARG A 200 -28.14 35.68 29.55
N GLU A 201 -29.15 34.92 29.96
CA GLU A 201 -29.14 33.45 29.88
C GLU A 201 -29.01 32.96 28.42
N ILE A 202 -29.73 33.58 27.48
CA ILE A 202 -29.63 33.28 26.04
C ILE A 202 -28.24 33.64 25.52
N SER A 203 -27.69 34.81 25.86
CA SER A 203 -26.34 35.21 25.43
C SER A 203 -25.27 34.24 25.93
N MET A 204 -25.34 33.80 27.20
CA MET A 204 -24.43 32.80 27.74
C MET A 204 -24.53 31.46 27.01
N LEU A 205 -25.74 31.03 26.64
CA LEU A 205 -25.93 29.81 25.86
C LEU A 205 -25.35 29.95 24.45
N MET A 206 -25.40 31.13 23.84
CA MET A 206 -24.85 31.38 22.51
C MET A 206 -23.31 31.47 22.51
N GLU A 207 -22.73 32.17 23.49
CA GLU A 207 -21.28 32.42 23.59
C GLU A 207 -20.49 31.27 24.25
N GLY A 208 -21.15 30.36 24.97
CA GLY A 208 -20.51 29.33 25.79
C GLY A 208 -19.70 28.24 25.08
N GLN A 209 -19.44 28.35 23.76
CA GLN A 209 -18.77 27.29 22.99
C GLN A 209 -17.34 27.62 22.52
N GLU A 210 -16.83 28.82 22.78
CA GLU A 210 -15.51 29.23 22.27
C GLU A 210 -14.33 28.94 23.22
N ARG A 211 -14.52 28.18 24.33
CA ARG A 211 -13.46 27.98 25.35
C ARG A 211 -13.29 26.56 25.91
N VAL A 212 -13.61 25.52 25.16
CA VAL A 212 -13.08 24.18 25.45
C VAL A 212 -11.86 23.96 24.57
N ALA A 213 -10.73 24.49 25.02
CA ALA A 213 -9.41 24.23 24.46
C ALA A 213 -9.02 22.78 24.82
N ASP A 214 -9.53 21.83 24.04
CA ASP A 214 -8.92 20.50 23.93
C ASP A 214 -7.57 20.64 23.19
N PRO A 215 -6.58 19.77 23.48
CA PRO A 215 -5.23 19.90 22.95
C PRO A 215 -5.29 19.87 21.43
N VAL A 216 -4.95 21.00 20.79
CA VAL A 216 -4.87 21.25 19.34
C VAL A 216 -4.96 19.94 18.56
N GLU A 217 -6.17 19.60 18.13
CA GLU A 217 -6.37 18.48 17.21
C GLU A 217 -5.39 18.73 16.06
N GLN A 218 -4.41 17.84 15.91
CA GLN A 218 -3.50 17.85 14.78
C GLN A 218 -4.37 18.05 13.55
N SER A 219 -4.19 19.19 12.86
CA SER A 219 -5.08 19.55 11.75
C SER A 219 -5.21 18.36 10.81
N ALA A 220 -6.35 18.20 10.14
CA ALA A 220 -6.59 17.06 9.25
C ALA A 220 -5.40 16.82 8.28
N TYR A 221 -4.70 17.90 7.90
CA TYR A 221 -3.46 17.87 7.12
C TYR A 221 -2.27 17.25 7.86
N ALA A 222 -2.04 17.55 9.14
CA ALA A 222 -0.99 16.93 9.93
C ALA A 222 -1.21 15.41 10.12
N GLN A 223 -2.47 15.00 10.31
CA GLN A 223 -2.82 13.57 10.34
C GLN A 223 -2.58 12.91 8.98
N LEU A 224 -3.08 13.50 7.90
CA LEU A 224 -2.88 13.00 6.54
C LEU A 224 -1.39 12.90 6.19
N LEU A 225 -0.61 13.95 6.48
CA LEU A 225 0.84 14.00 6.26
C LEU A 225 1.54 12.90 7.06
N SER A 226 1.17 12.69 8.33
CA SER A 226 1.70 11.60 9.14
C SER A 226 1.37 10.24 8.55
N THR A 227 0.16 10.03 8.02
CA THR A 227 -0.23 8.76 7.39
C THR A 227 0.54 8.52 6.09
N VAL A 228 0.68 9.55 5.25
CA VAL A 228 1.43 9.46 3.99
C VAL A 228 2.91 9.14 4.24
N ILE A 229 3.54 9.80 5.23
CA ILE A 229 4.93 9.54 5.61
C ILE A 229 5.11 8.10 6.11
N GLN A 230 4.18 7.59 6.92
CA GLN A 230 4.24 6.20 7.39
C GLN A 230 4.11 5.18 6.26
N GLN A 231 3.19 5.40 5.32
CA GLN A 231 3.04 4.52 4.15
C GLN A 231 4.26 4.58 3.24
N ALA A 232 4.80 5.77 2.98
CA ALA A 232 6.02 5.93 2.21
C ALA A 232 7.22 5.28 2.91
N HIS A 233 7.34 5.40 4.23
CA HIS A 233 8.37 4.72 5.01
C HIS A 233 8.25 3.20 4.91
N GLN A 234 7.04 2.65 4.94
CA GLN A 234 6.81 1.22 4.77
C GLN A 234 7.28 0.74 3.39
N VAL A 235 6.95 1.47 2.32
CA VAL A 235 7.43 1.19 0.96
C VAL A 235 8.96 1.26 0.90
N TYR A 236 9.55 2.30 1.50
CA TYR A 236 11.01 2.47 1.60
C TYR A 236 11.69 1.31 2.37
N ALA A 237 11.07 0.81 3.44
CA ALA A 237 11.63 -0.25 4.26
C ALA A 237 11.49 -1.66 3.64
N GLU A 238 10.39 -1.93 2.93
CA GLU A 238 10.08 -3.26 2.40
C GLU A 238 10.66 -3.51 1.00
N LEU A 239 10.75 -2.48 0.14
CA LEU A 239 11.19 -2.63 -1.25
C LEU A 239 12.61 -2.10 -1.46
N THR A 240 13.55 -3.00 -1.80
CA THR A 240 14.96 -2.65 -2.03
C THR A 240 15.15 -1.68 -3.20
N GLU A 241 14.33 -1.80 -4.25
CA GLU A 241 14.35 -0.87 -5.40
C GLU A 241 13.88 0.53 -5.00
N ALA A 242 12.78 0.63 -4.24
CA ALA A 242 12.28 1.90 -3.74
C ALA A 242 13.32 2.55 -2.82
N LYS A 243 13.91 1.78 -1.90
CA LYS A 243 15.01 2.25 -1.04
C LYS A 243 16.16 2.86 -1.85
N GLN A 244 16.64 2.16 -2.87
CA GLN A 244 17.71 2.66 -3.74
C GLN A 244 17.32 3.96 -4.45
N GLN A 245 16.08 4.07 -4.93
CA GLN A 245 15.58 5.29 -5.58
C GLN A 245 15.48 6.47 -4.61
N PHE A 246 14.98 6.25 -3.40
CA PHE A 246 14.90 7.28 -2.36
C PHE A 246 16.29 7.74 -1.90
N ASP A 247 17.22 6.80 -1.70
CA ASP A 247 18.61 7.10 -1.33
C ASP A 247 19.30 7.91 -2.45
N GLN A 248 19.14 7.50 -3.71
CA GLN A 248 19.68 8.25 -4.85
C GLN A 248 19.09 9.66 -4.92
N MET A 249 17.76 9.80 -4.77
CA MET A 249 17.10 11.10 -4.79
C MET A 249 17.56 12.01 -3.65
N ALA A 250 17.83 11.47 -2.46
CA ALA A 250 18.36 12.22 -1.34
C ALA A 250 19.79 12.70 -1.59
N GLU A 251 20.64 11.85 -2.18
CA GLU A 251 22.02 12.25 -2.53
C GLU A 251 22.06 13.27 -3.67
N ASP A 252 21.23 13.09 -4.70
CA ASP A 252 21.09 14.06 -5.79
C ASP A 252 20.60 15.42 -5.26
N ASN A 253 19.61 15.41 -4.36
CA ASN A 253 19.07 16.63 -3.77
C ASN A 253 20.10 17.34 -2.86
N LYS A 254 20.89 16.59 -2.08
CA LYS A 254 22.01 17.17 -1.30
C LYS A 254 23.06 17.80 -2.19
N LYS A 255 23.39 17.17 -3.33
CA LYS A 255 24.34 17.73 -4.29
C LYS A 255 23.84 19.06 -4.85
N ILE A 256 22.56 19.13 -5.23
CA ILE A 256 21.94 20.37 -5.70
C ILE A 256 21.93 21.43 -4.59
N LEU A 257 21.61 21.06 -3.35
CA LEU A 257 21.69 21.99 -2.21
C LEU A 257 23.10 22.55 -1.99
N ALA A 258 24.13 21.71 -2.15
CA ALA A 258 25.53 22.14 -2.05
C ALA A 258 25.89 23.11 -3.20
N GLU A 259 25.47 22.81 -4.43
CA GLU A 259 25.68 23.68 -5.60
C GLU A 259 24.96 25.04 -5.44
N ILE A 260 23.71 25.04 -4.94
CA ILE A 260 22.96 26.28 -4.68
C ILE A 260 23.64 27.08 -3.56
N LYS A 261 24.04 26.44 -2.45
CA LYS A 261 24.74 27.11 -1.34
C LYS A 261 26.09 27.67 -1.78
N GLU A 262 26.87 26.92 -2.56
CA GLU A 262 28.13 27.38 -3.12
C GLU A 262 27.94 28.56 -4.09
N SER A 263 26.89 28.54 -4.93
CA SER A 263 26.57 29.67 -5.80
C SER A 263 26.16 30.91 -5.00
N LEU A 264 25.44 30.74 -3.89
CA LEU A 264 25.05 31.84 -3.00
C LEU A 264 26.28 32.42 -2.28
N ASP A 265 27.18 31.56 -1.79
CA ASP A 265 28.43 31.96 -1.16
C ASP A 265 29.36 32.69 -2.14
N GLN A 266 29.49 32.22 -3.39
CA GLN A 266 30.24 32.91 -4.44
C GLN A 266 29.65 34.29 -4.74
N THR A 267 28.31 34.42 -4.78
CA THR A 267 27.65 35.71 -5.00
C THR A 267 27.91 36.69 -3.84
N VAL A 268 27.99 36.19 -2.61
CA VAL A 268 28.33 36.99 -1.42
C VAL A 268 29.81 37.39 -1.40
N VAL A 269 30.72 36.56 -1.90
CA VAL A 269 32.16 36.89 -1.98
C VAL A 269 32.46 37.87 -3.12
N GLU A 270 31.80 37.73 -4.28
CA GLU A 270 31.97 38.64 -5.41
C GLU A 270 31.40 40.05 -5.15
N SER A 271 30.31 40.16 -4.40
CA SER A 271 29.75 41.46 -3.97
C SER A 271 30.61 42.18 -2.93
N ASN A 272 31.39 41.43 -2.13
CA ASN A 272 32.31 42.00 -1.16
C ASN A 272 33.68 42.41 -1.75
N GLN A 273 34.03 42.00 -2.98
CA GLN A 273 35.30 42.36 -3.64
C GLN A 273 35.17 43.43 -4.73
N LYS A 274 33.96 43.83 -5.13
CA LYS A 274 33.74 44.80 -6.22
C LYS A 274 33.23 46.19 -5.82
N ASN A 275 32.98 46.44 -4.55
CA ASN A 275 32.44 47.72 -4.10
C ASN A 275 33.42 48.45 -3.20
N HIS A 276 34.47 49.00 -3.83
CA HIS A 276 35.11 50.23 -3.39
C HIS A 276 34.63 51.29 -4.39
N GLU A 277 33.97 52.34 -3.90
CA GLU A 277 33.28 53.43 -4.63
C GLU A 277 31.74 53.29 -4.70
N ASP A 278 31.11 53.85 -3.66
CA ASP A 278 29.92 54.71 -3.72
C ASP A 278 28.76 54.27 -4.65
N GLN A 279 27.87 53.43 -4.13
CA GLN A 279 26.42 53.66 -4.19
C GLN A 279 25.68 52.65 -3.31
N GLU A 280 24.94 53.18 -2.32
CA GLU A 280 23.91 52.47 -1.57
C GLU A 280 22.87 51.90 -2.55
N THR A 281 23.03 50.63 -2.89
CA THR A 281 21.98 49.85 -3.53
C THR A 281 21.90 48.54 -2.76
N GLU A 282 20.80 48.34 -2.04
CA GLU A 282 20.50 47.08 -1.35
C GLU A 282 20.73 45.90 -2.32
N PRO A 283 21.40 44.83 -1.88
CA PRO A 283 21.58 43.65 -2.72
C PRO A 283 20.21 43.06 -2.99
N GLN A 284 19.69 43.25 -4.21
CA GLN A 284 18.56 42.48 -4.73
C GLN A 284 18.99 41.01 -4.79
N ILE A 285 18.80 40.30 -3.68
CA ILE A 285 18.88 38.85 -3.64
C ILE A 285 17.79 38.36 -4.59
N ASN A 286 18.23 37.72 -5.66
CA ASN A 286 17.37 37.20 -6.71
C ASN A 286 16.37 36.20 -6.09
N ASP A 287 15.10 36.62 -5.97
CA ASP A 287 14.00 35.90 -5.31
C ASP A 287 13.90 34.43 -5.78
N GLY A 288 14.26 34.17 -7.04
CA GLY A 288 14.32 32.81 -7.61
C GLY A 288 15.33 31.87 -6.93
N SER A 289 16.49 32.36 -6.49
CA SER A 289 17.51 31.50 -5.85
C SER A 289 17.10 31.10 -4.43
N GLN A 290 16.41 31.99 -3.71
CA GLN A 290 15.93 31.73 -2.35
C GLN A 290 14.75 30.76 -2.36
N ALA A 291 13.79 30.93 -3.29
CA ALA A 291 12.70 29.98 -3.48
C ALA A 291 13.22 28.58 -3.89
N SER A 292 14.24 28.51 -4.75
CA SER A 292 14.89 27.26 -5.13
C SER A 292 15.55 26.58 -3.93
N LEU A 293 16.26 27.33 -3.09
CA LEU A 293 16.89 26.81 -1.87
C LEU A 293 15.84 26.23 -0.91
N LEU A 294 14.77 26.97 -0.62
CA LEU A 294 13.68 26.51 0.25
C LEU A 294 13.01 25.23 -0.30
N ASN A 295 12.74 25.16 -1.60
CA ASN A 295 12.15 23.96 -2.22
C ASN A 295 13.04 22.72 -2.04
N HIS A 296 14.35 22.85 -2.25
CA HIS A 296 15.27 21.74 -2.07
C HIS A 296 15.47 21.37 -0.59
N GLU A 297 15.37 22.32 0.34
CA GLU A 297 15.40 22.06 1.79
C GLU A 297 14.13 21.34 2.27
N VAL A 298 12.95 21.77 1.82
CA VAL A 298 11.68 21.07 2.11
C VAL A 298 11.69 19.66 1.53
N ARG A 299 12.19 19.49 0.29
CA ARG A 299 12.35 18.16 -0.32
C ARG A 299 13.33 17.28 0.46
N GLN A 300 14.43 17.85 0.95
CA GLN A 300 15.39 17.13 1.79
C GLN A 300 14.75 16.66 3.09
N LEU A 301 14.00 17.56 3.75
CA LEU A 301 13.27 17.25 4.97
C LEU A 301 12.24 16.15 4.73
N ALA A 302 11.47 16.22 3.64
CA ALA A 302 10.49 15.20 3.27
C ALA A 302 11.13 13.81 3.06
N LEU A 303 12.26 13.75 2.34
CA LEU A 303 13.01 12.51 2.12
C LEU A 303 13.55 11.94 3.43
N GLU A 304 14.02 12.79 4.34
CA GLU A 304 14.48 12.37 5.66
C GLU A 304 13.35 11.88 6.57
N CYS A 305 12.18 12.52 6.52
CA CYS A 305 10.97 12.04 7.20
C CYS A 305 10.54 10.67 6.68
N ILE A 306 10.53 10.45 5.37
CA ILE A 306 10.22 9.13 4.77
C ILE A 306 11.26 8.09 5.18
N ARG A 307 12.55 8.44 5.16
CA ARG A 307 13.64 7.52 5.53
C ARG A 307 13.59 7.10 7.00
N SER A 308 13.28 8.04 7.89
CA SER A 308 13.22 7.81 9.34
C SER A 308 11.88 7.28 9.83
N GLY A 309 10.79 7.47 9.06
CA GLY A 309 9.43 7.22 9.51
C GLY A 309 8.97 8.20 10.60
N ALA A 310 9.72 9.27 10.86
CA ALA A 310 9.42 10.24 11.90
C ALA A 310 8.45 11.32 11.38
N LYS A 311 7.55 11.75 12.27
CA LYS A 311 6.64 12.86 11.98
C LYS A 311 7.45 14.16 11.88
N PRO A 312 7.21 15.01 10.88
CA PRO A 312 7.83 16.32 10.81
C PRO A 312 7.32 17.13 12.00
N THR A 313 8.22 17.48 12.92
CA THR A 313 7.91 18.42 13.99
C THR A 313 7.79 19.79 13.34
N VAL A 314 6.58 20.14 12.88
CA VAL A 314 6.29 21.50 12.46
C VAL A 314 6.37 22.34 13.73
N ILE A 315 7.46 23.10 13.86
CA ILE A 315 7.54 24.19 14.82
C ILE A 315 6.53 25.21 14.31
N GLU A 316 5.34 25.23 14.91
CA GLU A 316 4.30 26.21 14.65
C GLU A 316 4.91 27.61 14.75
N THR A 317 5.17 28.20 13.61
CA THR A 317 5.43 29.62 13.49
C THR A 317 4.09 30.24 13.09
N ASP A 318 3.64 31.20 13.89
CA ASP A 318 2.41 31.98 13.71
C ASP A 318 2.34 32.53 12.27
N ALA A 319 1.66 31.82 11.37
CA ALA A 319 1.41 32.24 10.00
C ALA A 319 -0.09 32.12 9.69
N ASN A 320 -0.79 33.15 10.16
CA ASN A 320 -2.21 33.46 10.01
C ASN A 320 -2.66 33.49 8.54
N GLU A 321 -3.80 32.85 8.22
CA GLU A 321 -4.71 32.94 7.04
C GLU A 321 -4.12 33.02 5.61
N ALA A 322 -3.03 33.75 5.39
CA ALA A 322 -2.32 33.86 4.12
C ALA A 322 -1.73 32.53 3.65
N TRP A 323 -1.17 31.71 4.57
CA TRP A 323 -0.56 30.42 4.20
C TRP A 323 -1.61 29.41 3.74
N THR A 324 -2.80 29.43 4.35
CA THR A 324 -3.94 28.61 3.92
C THR A 324 -4.47 29.02 2.54
N ALA A 325 -4.53 30.33 2.24
CA ALA A 325 -4.96 30.80 0.93
C ALA A 325 -3.96 30.46 -0.18
N GLU A 326 -2.65 30.57 0.10
CA GLU A 326 -1.59 30.20 -0.85
C GLU A 326 -1.58 28.69 -1.12
N MET A 327 -1.79 27.87 -0.08
CA MET A 327 -1.96 26.42 -0.24
C MET A 327 -3.20 26.06 -1.07
N ASP A 328 -4.36 26.71 -0.83
CA ASP A 328 -5.56 26.47 -1.63
C ASP A 328 -5.35 26.86 -3.10
N GLU A 329 -4.63 27.95 -3.37
CA GLU A 329 -4.29 28.36 -4.74
C GLU A 329 -3.30 27.38 -5.40
N ALA A 330 -2.32 26.87 -4.65
CA ALA A 330 -1.38 25.85 -5.11
C ALA A 330 -2.08 24.52 -5.43
N VAL A 331 -3.01 24.07 -4.57
CA VAL A 331 -3.84 22.90 -4.81
C VAL A 331 -4.67 23.11 -6.07
N LYS A 332 -5.29 24.28 -6.25
CA LYS A 332 -6.08 24.59 -7.45
C LYS A 332 -5.24 24.57 -8.73
N LYS A 333 -4.02 25.13 -8.71
CA LYS A 333 -3.06 25.04 -9.84
C LYS A 333 -2.69 23.58 -10.13
N PHE A 334 -2.43 22.79 -9.11
CA PHE A 334 -2.12 21.37 -9.25
C PHE A 334 -3.29 20.58 -9.88
N GLU A 335 -4.53 20.84 -9.45
CA GLU A 335 -5.73 20.25 -10.06
C GLU A 335 -5.89 20.67 -11.54
N GLU A 336 -5.55 21.91 -11.89
CA GLU A 336 -5.57 22.38 -13.28
C GLU A 336 -4.49 21.72 -14.15
N GLU A 337 -3.28 21.50 -13.63
CA GLU A 337 -2.23 20.76 -14.33
C GLU A 337 -2.63 19.30 -14.59
N PHE A 338 -3.21 18.64 -13.60
CA PHE A 338 -3.74 17.28 -13.78
C PHE A 338 -4.87 17.22 -14.81
N ARG A 339 -5.71 18.26 -14.87
CA ARG A 339 -6.75 18.41 -15.90
C ARG A 339 -6.15 18.60 -17.29
N LYS A 340 -5.09 19.42 -17.43
CA LYS A 340 -4.37 19.61 -18.71
C LYS A 340 -3.68 18.34 -19.21
N ASN A 341 -3.17 17.52 -18.30
CA ASN A 341 -2.52 16.25 -18.64
C ASN A 341 -3.50 15.10 -18.95
N GLY A 342 -4.81 15.35 -18.92
CA GLY A 342 -5.83 14.35 -19.27
C GLY A 342 -6.10 13.29 -18.19
N PHE A 343 -5.55 13.45 -16.99
CA PHE A 343 -5.74 12.50 -15.88
C PHE A 343 -7.06 12.72 -15.12
N LEU A 344 -7.69 13.88 -15.28
CA LEU A 344 -8.98 14.21 -14.68
C LEU A 344 -10.06 14.43 -15.74
N SER A 345 -11.22 13.79 -15.55
CA SER A 345 -12.44 14.14 -16.28
C SER A 345 -12.95 15.51 -15.78
N SER A 346 -13.59 16.32 -16.65
CA SER A 346 -13.87 17.75 -16.39
C SER A 346 -14.60 18.07 -15.08
N ASP A 347 -15.31 17.10 -14.53
CA ASP A 347 -16.25 17.30 -13.42
C ASP A 347 -15.77 16.69 -12.09
N LYS A 348 -14.56 16.08 -12.04
CA LYS A 348 -14.08 15.36 -10.86
C LYS A 348 -12.82 15.97 -10.29
N SER A 349 -12.83 16.24 -8.98
CA SER A 349 -11.61 16.65 -8.25
C SER A 349 -10.59 15.51 -8.19
N VAL A 350 -9.33 15.83 -7.88
CA VAL A 350 -8.28 14.81 -7.74
C VAL A 350 -8.68 13.75 -6.71
N GLY A 351 -9.29 14.16 -5.60
CA GLY A 351 -9.79 13.26 -4.56
C GLY A 351 -10.89 12.32 -5.07
N GLN A 352 -11.83 12.81 -5.89
CA GLN A 352 -12.88 11.96 -6.47
C GLN A 352 -12.33 10.98 -7.50
N GLN A 353 -11.37 11.40 -8.31
CA GLN A 353 -10.70 10.51 -9.27
C GLN A 353 -9.92 9.41 -8.54
N LEU A 354 -9.25 9.76 -7.44
CA LEU A 354 -8.51 8.81 -6.61
C LEU A 354 -9.46 7.79 -5.96
N LEU A 355 -10.63 8.22 -5.47
CA LEU A 355 -11.66 7.32 -4.95
C LEU A 355 -12.22 6.38 -6.03
N LEU A 356 -12.40 6.86 -7.27
CA LEU A 356 -12.83 6.02 -8.39
C LEU A 356 -11.77 5.00 -8.79
N LEU A 357 -10.52 5.43 -8.93
CA LEU A 357 -9.40 4.53 -9.22
C LEU A 357 -9.23 3.49 -8.10
N GLN A 358 -9.45 3.88 -6.84
CA GLN A 358 -9.45 2.95 -5.71
C GLN A 358 -10.58 1.92 -5.82
N ALA A 359 -11.77 2.34 -6.25
CA ALA A 359 -12.90 1.44 -6.48
C ALA A 359 -12.64 0.49 -7.66
N GLU A 360 -12.07 0.98 -8.77
CA GLU A 360 -11.67 0.17 -9.93
C GLU A 360 -10.56 -0.82 -9.57
N LEU A 361 -9.53 -0.39 -8.82
CA LEU A 361 -8.48 -1.28 -8.32
C LEU A 361 -9.05 -2.38 -7.42
N LYS A 362 -10.02 -2.05 -6.55
CA LYS A 362 -10.71 -3.03 -5.72
C LYS A 362 -11.50 -4.03 -6.58
N GLN A 363 -12.24 -3.54 -7.57
CA GLN A 363 -12.98 -4.40 -8.50
C GLN A 363 -12.06 -5.35 -9.28
N ILE A 364 -10.98 -4.84 -9.86
CA ILE A 364 -9.99 -5.65 -10.60
C ILE A 364 -9.35 -6.70 -9.69
N LYS A 365 -9.09 -6.37 -8.42
CA LYS A 365 -8.56 -7.31 -7.44
C LYS A 365 -9.53 -8.46 -7.15
N ASP A 366 -10.83 -8.15 -7.03
CA ASP A 366 -11.87 -9.16 -6.82
C ASP A 366 -12.08 -10.04 -8.07
N GLU A 367 -12.02 -9.45 -9.27
CA GLU A 367 -12.07 -10.19 -10.54
C GLU A 367 -10.87 -11.14 -10.70
N ASN A 368 -9.65 -10.68 -10.39
CA ASN A 368 -8.44 -11.50 -10.42
C ASN A 368 -8.53 -12.66 -9.42
N LYS A 369 -9.07 -12.42 -8.21
CA LYS A 369 -9.31 -13.48 -7.22
C LYS A 369 -10.24 -14.56 -7.79
N LYS A 370 -11.35 -14.16 -8.43
CA LYS A 370 -12.30 -15.08 -9.07
C LYS A 370 -11.67 -15.88 -10.22
N ILE A 371 -10.80 -15.25 -11.02
CA ILE A 371 -10.06 -15.94 -12.10
C ILE A 371 -9.11 -17.00 -11.52
N ILE A 372 -8.40 -16.70 -10.43
CA ILE A 372 -7.50 -17.65 -9.76
C ILE A 372 -8.27 -18.84 -9.18
N GLU A 373 -9.42 -18.60 -8.54
CA GLU A 373 -10.31 -19.65 -8.04
C GLU A 373 -10.80 -20.56 -9.19
N ASN A 374 -11.24 -19.96 -10.30
CA ASN A 374 -11.66 -20.70 -11.49
C ASN A 374 -10.52 -21.53 -12.10
N TYR A 375 -9.33 -20.96 -12.25
CA TYR A 375 -8.15 -21.68 -12.75
C TYR A 375 -7.77 -22.86 -11.84
N THR A 376 -7.87 -22.69 -10.53
CA THR A 376 -7.59 -23.74 -9.54
C THR A 376 -8.61 -24.87 -9.60
N ALA A 377 -9.90 -24.55 -9.75
CA ALA A 377 -10.96 -25.52 -9.97
C ALA A 377 -10.76 -26.30 -11.28
N GLU A 378 -10.43 -25.59 -12.37
CA GLU A 378 -10.16 -26.19 -13.69
C GLU A 378 -8.96 -27.13 -13.64
N ARG A 379 -7.85 -26.72 -13.00
CA ARG A 379 -6.66 -27.55 -12.80
C ARG A 379 -6.99 -28.84 -12.03
N THR A 380 -7.83 -28.75 -11.01
CA THR A 380 -8.27 -29.91 -10.21
C THR A 380 -9.10 -30.88 -11.04
N LEU A 381 -10.03 -30.36 -11.86
CA LEU A 381 -10.81 -31.16 -12.80
C LEU A 381 -9.92 -31.84 -13.84
N ARG A 382 -8.98 -31.11 -14.45
CA ARG A 382 -8.04 -31.65 -15.45
C ARG A 382 -7.22 -32.80 -14.87
N LYS A 383 -6.74 -32.69 -13.62
CA LYS A 383 -6.03 -33.77 -12.92
C LYS A 383 -6.93 -35.00 -12.69
N LYS A 384 -8.19 -34.79 -12.30
CA LYS A 384 -9.17 -35.88 -12.12
C LYS A 384 -9.44 -36.62 -13.44
N TYR A 385 -9.63 -35.90 -14.55
CA TYR A 385 -9.83 -36.50 -15.87
C TYR A 385 -8.58 -37.22 -16.39
N TYR A 386 -7.39 -36.63 -16.22
CA TYR A 386 -6.14 -37.28 -16.58
C TYR A 386 -5.98 -38.64 -15.87
N ASN A 387 -6.20 -38.68 -14.56
CA ASN A 387 -6.12 -39.92 -13.79
C ASN A 387 -7.14 -40.98 -14.26
N MET A 388 -8.35 -40.56 -14.62
CA MET A 388 -9.38 -41.46 -15.15
C MET A 388 -8.98 -42.04 -16.51
N VAL A 389 -8.38 -41.23 -17.39
CA VAL A 389 -7.87 -41.67 -18.70
C VAL A 389 -6.70 -42.65 -18.53
N GLU A 390 -5.77 -42.38 -17.61
CA GLU A 390 -4.65 -43.29 -17.35
C GLU A 390 -5.10 -44.62 -16.73
N ASP A 391 -6.08 -44.61 -15.82
CA ASP A 391 -6.69 -45.83 -15.29
C ASP A 391 -7.38 -46.67 -16.39
N MET A 392 -8.12 -46.02 -17.29
CA MET A 392 -8.72 -46.68 -18.45
C MET A 392 -7.66 -47.28 -19.39
N LYS A 393 -6.58 -46.55 -19.68
CA LYS A 393 -5.46 -47.07 -20.46
C LYS A 393 -4.84 -48.30 -19.79
N GLY A 394 -4.59 -48.24 -18.47
CA GLY A 394 -4.06 -49.37 -17.71
C GLY A 394 -4.93 -50.63 -17.82
N LYS A 395 -6.26 -50.46 -17.72
CA LYS A 395 -7.24 -51.54 -17.91
C LYS A 395 -7.20 -52.13 -19.32
N VAL A 396 -7.14 -51.29 -20.36
CA VAL A 396 -7.05 -51.73 -21.76
C VAL A 396 -5.74 -52.48 -22.03
N TYR A 397 -4.61 -51.99 -21.53
CA TYR A 397 -3.32 -52.69 -21.62
C TYR A 397 -3.37 -54.07 -20.95
N HIS A 398 -3.99 -54.17 -19.77
CA HIS A 398 -4.14 -55.46 -19.10
C HIS A 398 -5.00 -56.44 -19.92
N ILE A 399 -6.09 -55.97 -20.54
CA ILE A 399 -6.93 -56.80 -21.40
C ILE A 399 -6.18 -57.26 -22.65
N LEU A 400 -5.32 -56.41 -23.23
CA LEU A 400 -4.51 -56.76 -24.41
C LEU A 400 -3.33 -57.70 -24.12
N THR A 401 -2.94 -57.84 -22.85
CA THR A 401 -1.81 -58.70 -22.44
C THR A 401 -2.27 -60.08 -21.96
N LEU A 402 -3.57 -60.23 -21.67
CA LEU A 402 -4.24 -61.52 -21.45
C LEU A 402 -4.64 -62.13 -22.80
#